data_AF-A0A518WBA7-F1
#
_entry.id   AF-A0A518WBA7-F1
#
_cell.length_a   1.000
_cell.length_b   1.000
_cell.length_c   1.000
_cell.angle_alpha   90.00
_cell.angle_beta   90.00
_cell.angle_gamma   90.00
#
_symmetry.space_group_name_H-M   'P 1'
#
loop_
_entity.id
_entity.type
_entity.pdbx_description
1 polymer ?
#
loop_
_entity_poly.entity_id
_entity_poly.type
_entity_poly.pdbx_seq_one_letter_code
_entity_poly.pdbx_strand_id
1 'polypeptide(L)'
;MRTAAVTPPVRRPSAVRALTTLLASTAAATVAVELLNWWYAPEQEFGLAVRTGWAMLRSLGFLVLIGQVNRGRAGAKPFGLILAVTTVFAVGRLVVPRQGVPPLPGLLGFAVLTALCVAVVVLLYRSDAVAGHLVRHRKGLVVEGGTISWREVAPKRPAVTGWLLTSRVAAFTYSPLMLVPALVAGGAVLDGRLAVVPVVLAWFAAGIVVSYLVLFCTAFLLRGRRWARRLLVTITLGVLAVNLPLCWWLLGLDGLVRDGAPLLAAATLALYALHRAPAPDAPPR
;
A
#
# COMPACT_ATOMS: atom_id res chain seq x y z
N MET A 1 6.81 28.80 47.13
CA MET A 1 7.40 27.67 46.38
C MET A 1 6.27 26.92 45.68
N ARG A 2 6.15 27.00 44.35
CA ARG A 2 5.19 26.19 43.57
C ARG A 2 5.98 25.12 42.82
N THR A 3 5.70 23.86 43.13
CA THR A 3 6.32 22.69 42.51
C THR A 3 6.00 22.67 41.02
N ALA A 4 7.04 22.73 40.19
CA ALA A 4 6.93 22.52 38.75
C ALA A 4 6.42 21.10 38.50
N ALA A 5 5.22 20.98 37.94
CA ALA A 5 4.71 19.70 37.47
C ALA A 5 5.63 19.20 36.35
N VAL A 6 6.51 18.25 36.69
CA VAL A 6 7.28 17.46 35.73
C VAL A 6 6.27 16.81 34.80
N THR A 7 6.20 17.29 33.56
CA THR A 7 5.40 16.61 32.53
C THR A 7 6.08 15.27 32.26
N PRO A 8 5.44 14.12 32.57
CA PRO A 8 6.07 12.83 32.33
C PRO A 8 6.36 12.72 30.83
N PRO A 9 7.57 12.27 30.43
CA PRO A 9 7.85 12.02 29.03
C PRO A 9 6.81 11.02 28.54
N VAL A 10 6.03 11.43 27.53
CA VAL A 10 5.02 10.57 26.90
C VAL A 10 5.75 9.39 26.28
N ARG A 11 5.95 8.31 27.06
CA ARG A 11 6.52 7.05 26.59
C ARG A 11 5.68 6.62 25.40
N ARG A 12 6.31 6.50 24.22
CA ARG A 12 5.68 5.82 23.09
C ARG A 12 5.19 4.46 23.60
N PRO A 13 3.93 4.07 23.36
CA PRO A 13 3.47 2.75 23.75
C PRO A 13 4.45 1.69 23.22
N SER A 14 4.81 0.72 24.04
CA SER A 14 5.74 -0.37 23.66
C SER A 14 5.31 -1.03 22.34
N ALA A 15 4.00 -1.17 22.13
CA ALA A 15 3.39 -1.66 20.90
C ALA A 15 3.76 -0.85 19.64
N VAL A 16 3.91 0.48 19.74
CA VAL A 16 4.32 1.34 18.61
C VAL A 16 5.79 1.14 18.27
N ARG A 17 6.64 0.94 19.28
CA ARG A 17 8.05 0.59 19.07
C ARG A 17 8.16 -0.80 18.42
N ALA A 18 7.44 -1.78 18.93
CA ALA A 18 7.38 -3.13 18.37
C ALA A 18 6.90 -3.13 16.91
N LEU A 19 5.86 -2.34 16.60
CA LEU A 19 5.40 -2.16 15.21
C LEU A 19 6.47 -1.51 14.34
N THR A 20 7.19 -0.52 14.85
CA THR A 20 8.25 0.18 14.11
C THR A 20 9.42 -0.76 13.80
N THR A 21 9.85 -1.56 14.79
CA THR A 21 10.91 -2.57 14.60
C THR A 21 10.47 -3.66 13.63
N LEU A 22 9.21 -4.10 13.70
CA LEU A 22 8.65 -5.09 12.78
C LEU A 22 8.56 -4.57 11.34
N LEU A 23 8.19 -3.30 11.15
CA LEU A 23 8.19 -2.66 9.84
C LEU A 23 9.60 -2.53 9.27
N ALA A 24 10.58 -2.16 10.11
CA ALA A 24 11.98 -2.07 9.71
C ALA A 24 12.55 -3.46 9.34
N SER A 25 12.23 -4.49 10.13
CA SER A 25 12.65 -5.86 9.82
C SER A 25 11.98 -6.39 8.56
N THR A 26 10.71 -6.06 8.31
CA THR A 26 10.02 -6.41 7.06
C THR A 26 10.68 -5.76 5.85
N ALA A 27 11.07 -4.48 5.95
CA ALA A 27 11.81 -3.79 4.89
C ALA A 27 13.17 -4.44 4.63
N ALA A 28 13.95 -4.70 5.68
CA ALA A 28 15.27 -5.34 5.57
C ALA A 28 15.18 -6.76 4.99
N ALA A 29 14.21 -7.56 5.46
CA ALA A 29 13.96 -8.89 4.93
C ALA A 29 13.54 -8.84 3.45
N THR A 30 12.74 -7.85 3.05
CA THR A 30 12.34 -7.68 1.65
C THR A 30 13.56 -7.43 0.78
N VAL A 31 14.43 -6.50 1.17
CA VAL A 31 15.68 -6.23 0.44
C VAL A 31 16.58 -7.47 0.37
N ALA A 32 16.78 -8.17 1.50
CA ALA A 32 17.65 -9.34 1.56
C ALA A 32 17.15 -10.47 0.65
N VAL A 33 15.85 -10.78 0.70
CA VAL A 33 15.23 -11.82 -0.13
C VAL A 33 15.29 -11.45 -1.61
N GLU A 34 15.12 -10.19 -1.95
CA GLU A 34 15.20 -9.70 -3.33
C GLU A 34 16.62 -9.73 -3.89
N LEU A 35 17.63 -9.36 -3.09
CA LEU A 35 19.03 -9.49 -3.46
C LEU A 35 19.44 -10.95 -3.64
N LEU A 36 18.97 -11.83 -2.76
CA LEU A 36 19.19 -13.27 -2.87
C LEU A 36 18.58 -13.80 -4.17
N ASN A 37 17.34 -13.43 -4.47
CA ASN A 37 16.67 -13.82 -5.70
C ASN A 37 17.36 -13.26 -6.95
N TRP A 38 17.93 -12.06 -6.89
CA TRP A 38 18.74 -11.50 -7.97
C TRP A 38 20.00 -12.34 -8.22
N TRP A 39 20.67 -12.75 -7.15
CA TRP A 39 21.91 -13.53 -7.22
C TRP A 39 21.71 -14.94 -7.79
N TYR A 40 20.57 -15.58 -7.48
CA TYR A 40 20.25 -16.93 -7.96
C TYR A 40 19.61 -16.97 -9.35
N ALA A 41 19.26 -15.82 -9.95
CA ALA A 41 18.64 -15.80 -11.26
C ALA A 41 19.71 -16.04 -12.35
N PRO A 42 19.65 -17.16 -13.11
CA PRO A 42 20.66 -17.49 -14.12
C PRO A 42 20.62 -16.55 -15.33
N GLU A 43 19.48 -15.91 -15.61
CA GLU A 43 19.34 -14.88 -16.63
C GLU A 43 18.74 -13.60 -16.01
N GLN A 44 19.50 -12.50 -16.11
CA GLN A 44 19.09 -11.18 -15.61
C GLN A 44 18.18 -10.48 -16.62
N GLU A 45 17.03 -11.09 -16.90
CA GLU A 45 16.04 -10.54 -17.82
C GLU A 45 15.56 -9.15 -17.36
N PHE A 46 15.22 -8.28 -18.32
CA PHE A 46 14.71 -6.93 -18.05
C PHE A 46 13.51 -6.93 -17.08
N GLY A 47 12.61 -7.91 -17.21
CA GLY A 47 11.46 -8.08 -16.32
C GLY A 47 11.84 -8.45 -14.88
N LEU A 48 13.02 -9.03 -14.63
CA LEU A 48 13.55 -9.22 -13.28
C LEU A 48 14.00 -7.88 -12.70
N ALA A 49 14.72 -7.07 -13.47
CA ALA A 49 15.24 -5.76 -13.05
C ALA A 49 14.11 -4.81 -12.61
N VAL A 50 13.06 -4.70 -13.42
CA VAL A 50 11.88 -3.88 -13.11
C VAL A 50 11.22 -4.36 -11.81
N ARG A 51 11.08 -5.67 -11.61
CA ARG A 51 10.44 -6.24 -10.41
C ARG A 51 11.30 -6.07 -9.16
N THR A 52 12.62 -6.20 -9.27
CA THR A 52 13.56 -5.93 -8.17
C THR A 52 13.52 -4.44 -7.80
N GLY A 53 13.56 -3.54 -8.77
CA GLY A 53 13.38 -2.10 -8.54
C GLY A 53 12.05 -1.78 -7.85
N TRP A 54 10.97 -2.46 -8.26
CA TRP A 54 9.68 -2.35 -7.60
C TRP A 54 9.68 -2.84 -6.16
N ALA A 55 10.39 -3.93 -5.86
CA ALA A 55 10.52 -4.43 -4.51
C ALA A 55 11.36 -3.50 -3.61
N MET A 56 12.36 -2.81 -4.17
CA MET A 56 13.09 -1.74 -3.46
C MET A 56 12.17 -0.57 -3.15
N LEU A 57 11.31 -0.15 -4.09
CA LEU A 57 10.31 0.89 -3.83
C LEU A 57 9.31 0.48 -2.75
N ARG A 58 8.94 -0.81 -2.70
CA ARG A 58 8.08 -1.34 -1.62
C ARG A 58 8.76 -1.27 -0.25
N SER A 59 10.06 -1.54 -0.21
CA SER A 59 10.88 -1.36 1.01
C SER A 59 10.90 0.09 1.47
N LEU A 60 11.00 1.06 0.54
CA LEU A 60 10.79 2.48 0.83
C LEU A 60 9.37 2.76 1.35
N GLY A 61 8.36 2.07 0.81
CA GLY A 61 6.98 2.12 1.31
C GLY A 61 6.86 1.76 2.80
N PHE A 62 7.56 0.72 3.26
CA PHE A 62 7.63 0.36 4.68
C PHE A 62 8.30 1.46 5.53
N LEU A 63 9.33 2.13 5.03
CA LEU A 63 9.95 3.28 5.71
C LEU A 63 9.00 4.48 5.80
N VAL A 64 8.26 4.75 4.72
CA VAL A 64 7.20 5.78 4.73
C VAL A 64 6.12 5.42 5.74
N LEU A 65 5.73 4.15 5.84
CA LEU A 65 4.77 3.67 6.82
C LEU A 65 5.26 3.86 8.26
N ILE A 66 6.55 3.61 8.54
CA ILE A 66 7.18 3.97 9.83
C ILE A 66 7.00 5.46 10.12
N GLY A 67 7.23 6.32 9.12
CA GLY A 67 6.98 7.76 9.23
C GLY A 67 5.52 8.11 9.55
N GLN A 68 4.56 7.44 8.90
CA GLN A 68 3.12 7.65 9.15
C GLN A 68 2.69 7.16 10.55
N VAL A 69 3.20 6.01 10.99
CA VAL A 69 2.95 5.44 12.33
C VAL A 69 3.53 6.36 13.41
N ASN A 70 4.77 6.82 13.24
CA ASN A 70 5.43 7.75 14.16
C ASN A 70 4.71 9.11 14.25
N ARG A 71 4.03 9.52 13.17
CA ARG A 71 3.21 10.74 13.12
C ARG A 71 1.76 10.53 13.59
N GLY A 72 1.39 9.32 14.04
CA GLY A 72 0.04 9.02 14.54
C GLY A 72 -1.06 9.16 13.48
N ARG A 73 -0.77 8.84 12.21
CA ARG A 73 -1.69 9.10 11.09
C ARG A 73 -2.67 7.95 10.90
N ALA A 74 -3.98 8.24 10.90
CA ALA A 74 -5.03 7.23 10.69
C ALA A 74 -4.91 6.45 9.36
N GLY A 75 -4.31 7.08 8.34
CA GLY A 75 -4.02 6.44 7.05
C GLY A 75 -2.96 5.33 7.11
N ALA A 76 -2.24 5.15 8.21
CA ALA A 76 -1.24 4.11 8.36
C ALA A 76 -1.83 2.69 8.32
N LYS A 77 -3.05 2.48 8.86
CA LYS A 77 -3.71 1.16 8.83
C LYS A 77 -3.99 0.65 7.42
N PRO A 78 -4.70 1.40 6.54
CA PRO A 78 -4.95 0.93 5.19
C PRO A 78 -3.69 0.88 4.33
N PHE A 79 -2.75 1.81 4.54
CA PHE A 79 -1.47 1.80 3.82
C PHE A 79 -0.67 0.55 4.16
N GLY A 80 -0.55 0.19 5.44
CA GLY A 80 0.14 -1.02 5.88
C GLY A 80 -0.51 -2.31 5.43
N LEU A 81 -1.85 -2.37 5.40
CA LEU A 81 -2.57 -3.55 4.87
C LEU A 81 -2.22 -3.80 3.41
N ILE A 82 -2.29 -2.77 2.55
CA ILE A 82 -2.02 -2.95 1.13
C ILE A 82 -0.54 -3.27 0.90
N LEU A 83 0.36 -2.60 1.61
CA LEU A 83 1.79 -2.91 1.56
C LEU A 83 2.05 -4.37 1.93
N ALA A 84 1.44 -4.88 3.01
CA ALA A 84 1.58 -6.27 3.42
C ALA A 84 1.03 -7.24 2.37
N VAL A 85 -0.20 -7.04 1.89
CA VAL A 85 -0.84 -7.90 0.89
C VAL A 85 -0.04 -7.92 -0.42
N THR A 86 0.33 -6.75 -0.94
CA THR A 86 1.13 -6.66 -2.17
C THR A 86 2.53 -7.27 -2.00
N THR A 87 3.11 -7.21 -0.80
CA THR A 87 4.38 -7.88 -0.50
C THR A 87 4.23 -9.40 -0.56
N VAL A 88 3.21 -9.97 0.09
CA VAL A 88 2.97 -11.42 0.09
C VAL A 88 2.80 -11.96 -1.33
N PHE A 89 1.97 -11.30 -2.15
CA PHE A 89 1.80 -11.71 -3.54
C PHE A 89 3.08 -11.55 -4.38
N ALA A 90 3.83 -10.46 -4.17
CA ALA A 90 5.09 -10.25 -4.88
C ALA A 90 6.14 -11.32 -4.54
N VAL A 91 6.21 -11.72 -3.27
CA VAL A 91 7.15 -12.74 -2.77
C VAL A 91 6.69 -14.15 -3.13
N GLY A 92 5.39 -14.35 -3.38
CA GLY A 92 4.84 -15.63 -3.87
C GLY A 92 5.56 -16.16 -5.13
N ARG A 93 6.18 -15.29 -5.93
CA ARG A 93 7.02 -15.68 -7.08
C ARG A 93 8.21 -16.58 -6.71
N LEU A 94 8.68 -16.54 -5.46
CA LEU A 94 9.81 -17.35 -4.98
C LEU A 94 9.44 -18.81 -4.75
N VAL A 95 8.14 -19.09 -4.64
CA VAL A 95 7.61 -20.43 -4.35
C VAL A 95 7.24 -21.18 -5.62
N VAL A 96 6.99 -20.48 -6.74
CA VAL A 96 6.61 -21.12 -8.00
C VAL A 96 7.88 -21.64 -8.70
N PRO A 97 8.04 -22.97 -8.83
CA PRO A 97 9.22 -23.54 -9.46
C PRO A 97 9.23 -23.21 -10.96
N ARG A 98 10.34 -22.63 -11.45
CA ARG A 98 10.55 -22.41 -12.88
C ARG A 98 10.93 -23.71 -13.59
N GLN A 99 11.65 -24.61 -12.91
CA GLN A 99 11.90 -26.01 -13.27
C GLN A 99 12.20 -26.79 -11.97
N GLY A 100 11.59 -27.97 -11.77
CA GLY A 100 11.88 -28.83 -10.61
C GLY A 100 11.28 -28.37 -9.27
N VAL A 101 12.00 -28.61 -8.16
CA VAL A 101 11.56 -28.28 -6.79
C VAL A 101 11.91 -26.82 -6.48
N PRO A 102 11.02 -26.02 -5.86
CA PRO A 102 11.34 -24.64 -5.51
C PRO A 102 12.60 -24.55 -4.63
N PRO A 103 13.48 -23.57 -4.87
CA PRO A 103 14.70 -23.44 -4.10
C PRO A 103 14.35 -23.17 -2.63
N LEU A 104 14.92 -23.97 -1.71
CA LEU A 104 14.80 -23.79 -0.26
C LEU A 104 14.93 -22.33 0.22
N PRO A 105 15.90 -21.52 -0.26
CA PRO A 105 15.98 -20.11 0.13
C PRO A 105 14.75 -19.28 -0.28
N GLY A 106 14.10 -19.60 -1.41
CA GLY A 106 12.87 -18.94 -1.85
C GLY A 106 11.68 -19.27 -0.96
N LEU A 107 11.54 -20.54 -0.54
CA LEU A 107 10.51 -20.97 0.41
C LEU A 107 10.69 -20.32 1.78
N LEU A 108 11.92 -20.28 2.30
CA LEU A 108 12.22 -19.62 3.57
C LEU A 108 11.96 -18.12 3.51
N GLY A 109 12.39 -17.45 2.43
CA GLY A 109 12.11 -16.03 2.21
C GLY A 109 10.61 -15.73 2.17
N PHE A 110 9.83 -16.57 1.49
CA PHE A 110 8.36 -16.48 1.46
C PHE A 110 7.74 -16.67 2.83
N ALA A 111 8.13 -17.70 3.57
CA ALA A 111 7.59 -17.98 4.90
C ALA A 111 7.88 -16.83 5.87
N VAL A 112 9.11 -16.34 5.91
CA VAL A 112 9.54 -15.23 6.78
C VAL A 112 8.80 -13.94 6.43
N LEU A 113 8.76 -13.56 5.15
CA LEU A 113 8.09 -12.31 4.74
C LEU A 113 6.58 -12.37 4.94
N THR A 114 5.96 -13.53 4.72
CA THR A 114 4.54 -13.74 4.97
C THR A 114 4.25 -13.62 6.47
N ALA A 115 5.03 -14.28 7.33
CA ALA A 115 4.87 -14.19 8.77
C ALA A 115 5.04 -12.74 9.29
N LEU A 116 6.05 -12.02 8.78
CA LEU A 116 6.26 -10.61 9.12
C LEU A 116 5.08 -9.73 8.67
N CYS A 117 4.60 -9.90 7.43
CA CYS A 117 3.44 -9.16 6.92
C CYS A 117 2.16 -9.45 7.73
N VAL A 118 1.91 -10.71 8.07
CA VAL A 118 0.79 -11.10 8.94
C VAL A 118 0.94 -10.46 10.32
N ALA A 119 2.12 -10.51 10.92
CA ALA A 119 2.39 -9.86 12.21
C ALA A 119 2.15 -8.34 12.16
N VAL A 120 2.54 -7.67 11.06
CA VAL A 120 2.30 -6.23 10.85
C VAL A 120 0.80 -5.95 10.84
N VAL A 121 0.03 -6.73 10.06
CA VAL A 121 -1.42 -6.56 9.94
C VAL A 121 -2.12 -6.86 11.27
N VAL A 122 -1.77 -7.95 11.95
CA VAL A 122 -2.33 -8.30 13.26
C VAL A 122 -2.06 -7.20 14.27
N LEU A 123 -0.84 -6.67 14.35
CA LEU A 123 -0.49 -5.61 15.29
C LEU A 123 -1.18 -4.28 14.95
N LEU A 124 -1.35 -3.96 13.66
CA LEU A 124 -2.05 -2.75 13.20
C LEU A 124 -3.56 -2.78 13.50
N TYR A 125 -4.21 -3.94 13.39
CA TYR A 125 -5.67 -4.05 13.49
C TYR A 125 -6.16 -4.57 14.84
N ARG A 126 -5.38 -5.40 15.54
CA ARG A 126 -5.81 -6.04 16.80
C ARG A 126 -5.31 -5.33 18.06
N SER A 127 -4.32 -4.44 17.96
CA SER A 127 -3.80 -3.72 19.14
C SER A 127 -4.56 -2.42 19.38
N ASP A 128 -5.29 -2.33 20.50
CA ASP A 128 -5.97 -1.12 20.95
C ASP A 128 -4.99 0.03 21.25
N ALA A 129 -3.78 -0.29 21.72
CA ALA A 129 -2.72 0.68 21.95
C ALA A 129 -2.24 1.34 20.65
N VAL A 130 -2.16 0.57 19.56
CA VAL A 130 -1.83 1.10 18.22
C VAL A 130 -3.01 1.87 17.66
N ALA A 131 -4.24 1.35 17.82
CA ALA A 131 -5.45 2.06 17.39
C ALA A 131 -5.58 3.44 18.06
N GLY A 132 -5.39 3.52 19.38
CA GLY A 132 -5.39 4.78 20.12
C GLY A 132 -4.24 5.71 19.75
N HIS A 133 -3.08 5.19 19.34
CA HIS A 133 -1.96 6.01 18.88
C HIS A 133 -2.18 6.58 17.47
N LEU A 134 -2.78 5.81 16.56
CA LEU A 134 -3.01 6.22 15.16
C LEU A 134 -4.14 7.24 14.98
N VAL A 135 -4.83 7.58 16.07
CA VAL A 135 -5.80 8.68 16.13
C VAL A 135 -5.17 9.93 16.77
N ARG A 136 -3.94 9.87 17.34
CA ARG A 136 -3.33 11.05 17.98
C ARG A 136 -3.07 12.18 17.01
N HIS A 137 -3.56 13.35 17.37
CA HIS A 137 -3.50 14.53 16.53
C HIS A 137 -2.14 15.23 16.64
N ARG A 138 -1.76 15.96 15.58
CA ARG A 138 -0.47 16.67 15.54
C ARG A 138 -0.36 17.58 16.77
N LYS A 139 0.72 17.42 17.55
CA LYS A 139 1.07 18.40 18.59
C LYS A 139 1.33 19.74 17.91
N GLY A 140 0.62 20.77 18.34
CA GLY A 140 0.82 22.14 17.90
C GLY A 140 0.97 23.05 19.10
N LEU A 141 1.43 24.25 18.84
CA LEU A 141 1.48 25.30 19.85
C LEU A 141 0.04 25.79 20.08
N VAL A 142 -0.50 25.52 21.26
CA VAL A 142 -1.78 26.06 21.71
C VAL A 142 -1.46 27.19 22.69
N VAL A 143 -1.88 28.40 22.34
CA VAL A 143 -1.78 29.57 23.21
C VAL A 143 -3.09 29.67 23.97
N GLU A 144 -3.09 29.32 25.25
CA GLU A 144 -4.26 29.37 26.11
C GLU A 144 -3.90 30.17 27.37
N GLY A 145 -4.67 31.22 27.65
CA GLY A 145 -4.47 32.07 28.84
C GLY A 145 -3.08 32.72 28.97
N GLY A 146 -2.42 33.08 27.86
CA GLY A 146 -1.09 33.70 27.88
C GLY A 146 0.07 32.72 28.06
N THR A 147 -0.19 31.42 28.11
CA THR A 147 0.87 30.38 28.13
C THR A 147 0.92 29.60 26.82
N ILE A 148 2.12 29.48 26.26
CA ILE A 148 2.38 28.71 25.05
C ILE A 148 2.68 27.27 25.47
N SER A 149 1.75 26.36 25.17
CA SER A 149 1.94 24.93 25.50
C SER A 149 1.84 24.05 24.26
N TRP A 150 2.71 23.05 24.17
CA TRP A 150 2.64 22.02 23.14
C TRP A 150 1.57 20.99 23.50
N ARG A 151 0.34 21.22 23.03
CA ARG A 151 -0.80 20.30 23.23
C ARG A 151 -1.26 19.69 21.91
N GLU A 152 -1.99 18.58 22.00
CA GLU A 152 -2.68 18.00 20.84
C GLU A 152 -3.75 19.00 20.38
N VAL A 153 -3.64 19.46 19.12
CA VAL A 153 -4.58 20.45 18.57
C VAL A 153 -5.83 19.73 18.09
N ALA A 154 -7.01 20.22 18.51
CA ALA A 154 -8.29 19.74 18.01
C ALA A 154 -8.35 19.83 16.47
N PRO A 155 -8.90 18.83 15.77
CA PRO A 155 -8.78 18.74 14.33
C PRO A 155 -9.60 19.85 13.66
N LYS A 156 -8.96 20.61 12.75
CA LYS A 156 -9.64 21.62 11.91
C LYS A 156 -10.66 21.04 10.91
N ARG A 157 -10.78 19.71 10.81
CA ARG A 157 -11.70 19.02 9.88
C ARG A 157 -12.39 17.86 10.60
N PRO A 158 -13.68 17.60 10.33
CA PRO A 158 -14.40 16.47 10.92
C PRO A 158 -13.70 15.16 10.60
N ALA A 159 -13.80 14.19 11.51
CA ALA A 159 -13.21 12.87 11.35
C ALA A 159 -13.77 12.21 10.07
N VAL A 160 -12.92 12.07 9.05
CA VAL A 160 -13.25 11.28 7.87
C VAL A 160 -13.40 9.83 8.32
N THR A 161 -14.49 9.17 7.92
CA THR A 161 -14.71 7.76 8.26
C THR A 161 -13.53 6.91 7.80
N GLY A 162 -13.01 6.06 8.71
CA GLY A 162 -11.81 5.25 8.44
C GLY A 162 -11.91 4.41 7.16
N TRP A 163 -13.12 3.97 6.80
CA TRP A 163 -13.40 3.25 5.56
C TRP A 163 -13.22 4.09 4.29
N LEU A 164 -13.54 5.38 4.29
CA LEU A 164 -13.27 6.25 3.12
C LEU A 164 -11.77 6.47 2.93
N LEU A 165 -11.00 6.56 4.03
CA LEU A 165 -9.53 6.59 3.98
C LEU A 165 -8.98 5.27 3.42
N THR A 166 -9.52 4.13 3.83
CA THR A 166 -9.14 2.83 3.27
C THR A 166 -9.42 2.73 1.78
N SER A 167 -10.61 3.12 1.33
CA SER A 167 -10.97 3.11 -0.09
C SER A 167 -10.06 4.02 -0.91
N ARG A 168 -9.73 5.21 -0.39
CA ARG A 168 -8.79 6.14 -1.03
C ARG A 168 -7.39 5.54 -1.17
N VAL A 169 -6.86 4.98 -0.08
CA VAL A 169 -5.52 4.41 -0.06
C VAL A 169 -5.44 3.17 -0.96
N ALA A 170 -6.48 2.34 -1.00
CA ALA A 170 -6.61 1.22 -1.92
C ALA A 170 -6.65 1.66 -3.39
N ALA A 171 -7.48 2.65 -3.73
CA ALA A 171 -7.58 3.15 -5.09
C ALA A 171 -6.27 3.79 -5.59
N PHE A 172 -5.50 4.45 -4.73
CA PHE A 172 -4.19 4.99 -5.10
C PHE A 172 -3.18 3.92 -5.51
N THR A 173 -3.40 2.65 -5.12
CA THR A 173 -2.51 1.55 -5.54
C THR A 173 -2.81 1.02 -6.94
N TYR A 174 -3.90 1.43 -7.58
CA TYR A 174 -4.19 1.02 -8.95
C TYR A 174 -3.11 1.48 -9.93
N SER A 175 -2.70 2.75 -9.85
CA SER A 175 -1.68 3.31 -10.74
C SER A 175 -0.37 2.52 -10.69
N PRO A 176 0.28 2.33 -9.52
CA PRO A 176 1.50 1.53 -9.47
C PRO A 176 1.31 0.07 -9.90
N LEU A 177 0.15 -0.54 -9.60
CA LEU A 177 -0.17 -1.91 -10.02
C LEU A 177 -0.46 -2.05 -11.52
N MET A 178 -0.69 -0.95 -12.24
CA MET A 178 -0.76 -0.92 -13.71
C MET A 178 0.60 -0.57 -14.35
N LEU A 179 1.34 0.36 -13.75
CA LEU A 179 2.62 0.83 -14.32
C LEU A 179 3.70 -0.24 -14.28
N VAL A 180 3.78 -1.03 -13.21
CA VAL A 180 4.78 -2.10 -13.07
C VAL A 180 4.63 -3.17 -14.16
N PRO A 181 3.45 -3.82 -14.33
CA PRO A 181 3.30 -4.82 -15.38
C PRO A 181 3.43 -4.22 -16.79
N ALA A 182 3.04 -2.96 -16.99
CA ALA A 182 3.31 -2.26 -18.26
C ALA A 182 4.82 -2.12 -18.53
N LEU A 183 5.62 -1.74 -17.53
CA LEU A 183 7.08 -1.68 -17.66
C LEU A 183 7.68 -3.07 -17.88
N VAL A 184 7.21 -4.09 -17.17
CA VAL A 184 7.65 -5.48 -17.38
C VAL A 184 7.33 -5.95 -18.80
N ALA A 185 6.15 -5.61 -19.32
CA ALA A 185 5.76 -5.92 -20.70
C ALA A 185 6.63 -5.20 -21.75
N GLY A 186 7.34 -4.13 -21.36
CA GLY A 186 8.41 -3.54 -22.16
C GLY A 186 9.53 -4.54 -22.50
N GLY A 187 9.74 -5.60 -21.71
CA GLY A 187 10.64 -6.70 -22.06
C GLY A 187 10.25 -7.37 -23.38
N ALA A 188 8.96 -7.60 -23.63
CA ALA A 188 8.48 -8.20 -24.88
C ALA A 188 8.76 -7.32 -26.11
N VAL A 189 8.92 -6.01 -25.93
CA VAL A 189 9.35 -5.09 -27.00
C VAL A 189 10.83 -5.29 -27.32
N LEU A 190 11.66 -5.49 -26.29
CA LEU A 190 13.09 -5.78 -26.43
C LEU A 190 13.32 -7.15 -27.09
N ASP A 191 12.42 -8.10 -26.87
CA ASP A 191 12.42 -9.43 -27.50
C ASP A 191 11.91 -9.42 -28.97
N GLY A 192 11.79 -8.24 -29.60
CA GLY A 192 11.48 -8.09 -31.02
C GLY A 192 10.00 -7.95 -31.38
N ARG A 193 9.07 -7.91 -30.41
CA ARG A 193 7.63 -7.72 -30.68
C ARG A 193 7.25 -6.24 -30.75
N LEU A 194 7.83 -5.51 -31.72
CA LEU A 194 7.62 -4.06 -31.91
C LEU A 194 6.14 -3.65 -32.08
N ALA A 195 5.30 -4.54 -32.63
CA ALA A 195 3.86 -4.29 -32.79
C ALA A 195 3.11 -4.06 -31.46
N VAL A 196 3.71 -4.46 -30.33
CA VAL A 196 3.11 -4.38 -28.99
C VAL A 196 3.41 -3.03 -28.30
N VAL A 197 4.39 -2.27 -28.80
CA VAL A 197 4.79 -0.95 -28.29
C VAL A 197 3.61 0.00 -28.04
N PRO A 198 2.70 0.25 -29.00
CA PRO A 198 1.60 1.19 -28.79
C PRO A 198 0.67 0.73 -27.66
N VAL A 199 0.47 -0.58 -27.50
CA VAL A 199 -0.37 -1.12 -26.42
C VAL A 199 0.31 -0.93 -25.06
N VAL A 200 1.61 -1.18 -24.96
CA VAL A 200 2.38 -0.97 -23.72
C VAL A 200 2.40 0.51 -23.33
N LEU A 201 2.62 1.41 -24.30
CA LEU A 201 2.58 2.86 -24.05
C LEU A 201 1.18 3.34 -23.63
N ALA A 202 0.13 2.84 -24.29
CA ALA A 202 -1.25 3.15 -23.92
C ALA A 202 -1.58 2.63 -22.52
N TRP A 203 -1.12 1.44 -22.16
CA TRP A 203 -1.30 0.85 -20.83
C TRP A 203 -0.58 1.67 -19.75
N PHE A 204 0.66 2.08 -20.02
CA PHE A 204 1.43 2.95 -19.13
C PHE A 204 0.75 4.31 -18.95
N ALA A 205 0.33 4.95 -20.04
CA ALA A 205 -0.41 6.21 -20.02
C ALA A 205 -1.74 6.06 -19.25
N ALA A 206 -2.47 4.96 -19.44
CA ALA A 206 -3.69 4.66 -18.69
C ALA A 206 -3.42 4.58 -17.17
N GLY A 207 -2.31 3.97 -16.76
CA GLY A 207 -1.88 3.94 -15.35
C GLY A 207 -1.66 5.34 -14.76
N ILE A 208 -1.14 6.28 -15.55
CA ILE A 208 -0.96 7.69 -15.16
C ILE A 208 -2.32 8.40 -15.07
N VAL A 209 -3.16 8.25 -16.09
CA VAL A 209 -4.50 8.86 -16.15
C VAL A 209 -5.35 8.38 -14.96
N VAL A 210 -5.31 7.08 -14.64
CA VAL A 210 -5.99 6.50 -13.48
C VAL A 210 -5.52 7.15 -12.18
N SER A 211 -4.23 7.46 -12.03
CA SER A 211 -3.70 8.18 -10.86
C SER A 211 -4.39 9.53 -10.66
N TYR A 212 -4.48 10.32 -11.73
CA TYR A 212 -5.16 11.63 -11.70
C TYR A 212 -6.66 11.51 -11.48
N LEU A 213 -7.32 10.55 -12.12
CA LEU A 213 -8.74 10.29 -11.93
C LEU A 213 -9.06 9.86 -10.50
N VAL A 214 -8.24 8.99 -9.89
CA VAL A 214 -8.38 8.59 -8.48
C VAL A 214 -8.11 9.79 -7.56
N LEU A 215 -7.10 10.61 -7.83
CA LEU A 215 -6.82 11.82 -7.04
C LEU A 215 -8.03 12.77 -7.07
N PHE A 216 -8.57 13.03 -8.26
CA PHE A 216 -9.76 13.84 -8.46
C PHE A 216 -10.98 13.24 -7.74
N CYS A 217 -11.28 11.98 -8.01
CA CYS A 217 -12.41 11.26 -7.44
C CYS A 217 -12.36 11.23 -5.90
N THR A 218 -11.20 10.95 -5.32
CA THR A 218 -11.05 10.88 -3.86
C THR A 218 -11.19 12.24 -3.19
N ALA A 219 -10.81 13.34 -3.85
CA ALA A 219 -11.06 14.69 -3.34
C ALA A 219 -12.55 15.00 -3.19
N PHE A 220 -13.39 14.56 -4.14
CA PHE A 220 -14.84 14.73 -4.08
C PHE A 220 -15.54 13.68 -3.21
N LEU A 221 -14.97 12.47 -3.10
CA LEU A 221 -15.43 11.43 -2.19
C LEU A 221 -15.38 11.91 -0.74
N LEU A 222 -14.29 12.55 -0.35
CA LEU A 222 -14.10 13.14 0.98
C LEU A 222 -15.03 14.33 1.26
N ARG A 223 -15.64 14.92 0.23
CA ARG A 223 -16.66 15.98 0.34
C ARG A 223 -18.09 15.42 0.36
N GLY A 224 -18.27 14.11 0.47
CA GLY A 224 -19.59 13.47 0.53
C GLY A 224 -20.35 13.44 -0.80
N ARG A 225 -19.69 13.62 -1.95
CA ARG A 225 -20.41 13.61 -3.24
C ARG A 225 -20.75 12.20 -3.69
N ARG A 226 -22.05 11.90 -3.88
CA ARG A 226 -22.56 10.60 -4.33
C ARG A 226 -22.00 10.15 -5.70
N TRP A 227 -21.82 11.09 -6.63
CA TRP A 227 -21.28 10.77 -7.96
C TRP A 227 -19.83 10.28 -7.89
N ALA A 228 -19.04 10.76 -6.92
CA ALA A 228 -17.66 10.32 -6.74
C ALA A 228 -17.60 8.85 -6.32
N ARG A 229 -18.61 8.36 -5.57
CA ARG A 229 -18.73 6.93 -5.26
C ARG A 229 -18.90 6.09 -6.52
N ARG A 230 -19.81 6.52 -7.42
CA ARG A 230 -20.04 5.83 -8.70
C ARG A 230 -18.80 5.90 -9.58
N LEU A 231 -18.18 7.07 -9.68
CA LEU A 231 -16.95 7.25 -10.46
C LEU A 231 -15.81 6.34 -9.97
N LEU A 232 -15.67 6.16 -8.64
CA LEU A 232 -14.65 5.27 -8.11
C LEU A 232 -14.91 3.80 -8.46
N VAL A 233 -16.19 3.39 -8.45
CA VAL A 233 -16.60 2.05 -8.90
C VAL A 233 -16.30 1.88 -10.39
N THR A 234 -16.67 2.85 -11.24
CA THR A 234 -16.41 2.76 -12.69
C THR A 234 -14.92 2.75 -12.99
N ILE A 235 -14.10 3.56 -12.30
CA ILE A 235 -12.64 3.53 -12.43
C ILE A 235 -12.12 2.13 -12.04
N THR A 236 -12.58 1.59 -10.91
CA THR A 236 -12.14 0.26 -10.44
C THR A 236 -12.47 -0.83 -11.45
N LEU A 237 -13.69 -0.84 -11.97
CA LEU A 237 -14.10 -1.83 -12.99
C LEU A 237 -13.33 -1.65 -14.30
N GLY A 238 -13.13 -0.41 -14.75
CA GLY A 238 -12.34 -0.11 -15.95
C GLY A 238 -10.87 -0.55 -15.81
N VAL A 239 -10.26 -0.32 -14.64
CA VAL A 239 -8.91 -0.77 -14.33
C VAL A 239 -8.81 -2.29 -14.40
N LEU A 240 -9.76 -3.03 -13.80
CA LEU A 240 -9.76 -4.50 -13.87
C LEU A 240 -9.98 -5.01 -15.29
N ALA A 241 -10.92 -4.41 -16.03
CA ALA A 241 -11.26 -4.79 -17.39
C ALA A 241 -10.12 -4.55 -18.39
N VAL A 242 -9.24 -3.58 -18.14
CA VAL A 242 -8.06 -3.31 -18.97
C VAL A 242 -6.86 -4.12 -18.49
N ASN A 243 -6.57 -4.08 -17.19
CA ASN A 243 -5.30 -4.62 -16.67
C ASN A 243 -5.26 -6.15 -16.66
N LEU A 244 -6.35 -6.84 -16.31
CA LEU A 244 -6.34 -8.31 -16.25
C LEU A 244 -6.15 -8.94 -17.63
N PRO A 245 -6.86 -8.52 -18.69
CA PRO A 245 -6.62 -9.05 -20.03
C PRO A 245 -5.22 -8.73 -20.55
N LEU A 246 -4.70 -7.52 -20.29
CA LEU A 246 -3.35 -7.16 -20.71
C LEU A 246 -2.27 -7.97 -19.99
N CYS A 247 -2.41 -8.18 -18.67
CA CYS A 247 -1.51 -9.06 -17.93
C CYS A 247 -1.55 -10.49 -18.49
N TRP A 248 -2.73 -11.03 -18.77
CA TRP A 248 -2.85 -12.37 -19.34
C TRP A 248 -2.25 -12.47 -20.75
N TRP A 249 -2.54 -11.50 -21.62
CA TRP A 249 -2.08 -11.52 -23.01
C TRP A 249 -0.58 -11.25 -23.17
N LEU A 250 -0.01 -10.33 -22.40
CA LEU A 250 1.38 -9.89 -22.54
C LEU A 250 2.35 -10.63 -21.63
N LEU A 251 1.90 -11.01 -20.44
CA LEU A 251 2.74 -11.59 -19.38
C LEU A 251 2.35 -13.03 -19.03
N GLY A 252 1.32 -13.58 -19.69
CA GLY A 252 0.82 -14.93 -19.46
C GLY A 252 0.12 -15.11 -18.11
N LEU A 253 -0.10 -16.38 -17.73
CA LEU A 253 -0.69 -16.73 -16.44
C LEU A 253 0.17 -16.28 -15.26
N ASP A 254 1.50 -16.32 -15.41
CA ASP A 254 2.43 -15.85 -14.39
C ASP A 254 2.25 -14.36 -14.08
N GLY A 255 2.16 -13.51 -15.10
CA GLY A 255 1.89 -12.08 -14.88
C GLY A 255 0.48 -11.81 -14.37
N LEU A 256 -0.52 -12.59 -14.79
CA LEU A 256 -1.87 -12.48 -14.27
C LEU A 256 -1.94 -12.76 -12.77
N VAL A 257 -1.27 -13.82 -12.30
CA VAL A 257 -1.24 -14.16 -10.87
C VAL A 257 -0.40 -13.14 -10.10
N ARG A 258 0.77 -12.76 -10.63
CA ARG A 258 1.73 -11.89 -9.91
C ARG A 258 1.31 -10.43 -9.85
N ASP A 259 0.74 -9.90 -10.94
CA ASP A 259 0.40 -8.49 -11.08
C ASP A 259 -1.12 -8.26 -11.03
N GLY A 260 -1.93 -9.23 -11.50
CA GLY A 260 -3.38 -9.16 -11.45
C GLY A 260 -4.00 -9.48 -10.09
N ALA A 261 -3.46 -10.45 -9.33
CA ALA A 261 -3.99 -10.79 -8.01
C ALA A 261 -3.86 -9.64 -6.98
N PRO A 262 -2.71 -8.93 -6.87
CA PRO A 262 -2.63 -7.73 -6.02
C PRO A 262 -3.63 -6.65 -6.41
N LEU A 263 -3.87 -6.47 -7.72
CA LEU A 263 -4.83 -5.50 -8.21
C LEU A 263 -6.27 -5.88 -7.83
N LEU A 264 -6.63 -7.16 -7.95
CA LEU A 264 -7.91 -7.69 -7.49
C LEU A 264 -8.09 -7.51 -5.98
N ALA A 265 -7.05 -7.78 -5.19
CA ALA A 265 -7.10 -7.56 -3.75
C ALA A 265 -7.28 -6.07 -3.40
N ALA A 266 -6.58 -5.17 -4.10
CA ALA A 266 -6.76 -3.73 -3.94
C ALA A 266 -8.16 -3.27 -4.35
N ALA A 267 -8.69 -3.77 -5.46
CA ALA A 267 -10.02 -3.44 -5.97
C ALA A 267 -11.13 -3.92 -5.04
N THR A 268 -11.06 -5.17 -4.57
CA THR A 268 -12.03 -5.72 -3.61
C THR A 268 -12.00 -4.95 -2.29
N LEU A 269 -10.81 -4.62 -1.78
CA LEU A 269 -10.66 -3.79 -0.58
C LEU A 269 -11.24 -2.38 -0.79
N ALA A 270 -10.98 -1.76 -1.94
CA ALA A 270 -11.48 -0.43 -2.26
C ALA A 270 -13.00 -0.40 -2.32
N LEU A 271 -13.62 -1.37 -3.00
CA LEU A 271 -15.07 -1.52 -3.13
C LEU A 271 -15.73 -1.89 -1.81
N TYR A 272 -15.15 -2.83 -1.05
CA TYR A 272 -15.64 -3.22 0.26
C TYR A 272 -15.61 -2.05 1.25
N ALA A 273 -14.51 -1.32 1.29
CA ALA A 273 -14.39 -0.12 2.13
C ALA A 273 -15.38 0.98 1.70
N LEU A 274 -15.57 1.16 0.39
CA LEU A 274 -16.56 2.08 -0.15
C LEU A 274 -18.01 1.67 0.18
N HIS A 275 -18.27 0.36 0.25
CA HIS A 275 -19.56 -0.21 0.63
C HIS A 275 -19.85 0.01 2.12
N ARG A 276 -18.84 -0.19 2.98
CA ARG A 276 -18.91 0.01 4.44
C ARG A 276 -18.94 1.48 4.87
N ALA A 277 -18.47 2.40 4.02
CA ALA A 277 -18.54 3.82 4.31
C ALA A 277 -20.01 4.30 4.36
N PRO A 278 -20.40 5.12 5.36
CA PRO A 278 -21.77 5.62 5.46
C PRO A 278 -22.14 6.44 4.22
N ALA A 279 -23.41 6.30 3.81
CA ALA A 279 -23.95 7.07 2.70
C ALA A 279 -23.95 8.57 3.04
N PRO A 280 -23.80 9.47 2.05
CA PRO A 280 -23.71 10.91 2.30
C PRO A 280 -24.90 11.56 3.02
N ASP A 281 -26.03 10.85 3.13
CA ASP A 281 -27.29 11.35 3.68
C ASP A 281 -27.72 10.57 4.94
N ALA A 282 -26.86 9.69 5.47
CA ALA A 282 -27.16 9.02 6.73
C ALA A 282 -26.94 10.01 7.89
N PRO A 283 -27.93 10.26 8.77
CA PRO A 283 -27.69 11.07 9.96
C PRO A 283 -26.57 10.45 10.81
N PRO A 284 -25.75 11.27 11.49
CA PRO A 284 -24.73 10.76 12.39
C PRO A 284 -25.40 9.92 13.47
N ARG A 285 -24.99 8.65 13.56
CA ARG A 285 -25.33 7.76 14.67
C ARG A 285 -24.31 7.92 15.78
#